data_AF-A0A1G5S0Q9-F1
#
_entry.id   AF-A0A1G5S0Q9-F1
#
_cell.length_a   1.000
_cell.length_b   1.000
_cell.length_c   1.000
_cell.angle_alpha   90.00
_cell.angle_beta   90.00
_cell.angle_gamma   90.00
#
_symmetry.space_group_name_H-M   'P 1'
#
loop_
_entity.id
_entity.type
_entity.pdbx_description
1 polymer ?
#
loop_
_entity_poly.entity_id
_entity_poly.type
_entity_poly.pdbx_seq_one_letter_code
_entity_poly.pdbx_strand_id
1 'polypeptide(L)'
;MLDFAHASKEIKELFDDTYNLDFFFLQLQQLTGTRLYEKESVIIFDEVQLLPKARQAIKYLFADGRYKYIETGSLISIKKNTKDILIRSEEHKISMYPMDFEEFLWAKGDEITADTIKILLKNKKQRTFLIKQVGAVMASTCFGYKLFKYHPFKN
;
A
#
# COMPACT_ATOMS: atom_id res chain seq x y z
N MET A 1 -7.17 -7.24 2.52
CA MET A 1 -6.32 -6.09 2.90
C MET A 1 -6.58 -5.80 4.36
N LEU A 2 -5.54 -5.51 5.14
CA LEU A 2 -5.65 -5.12 6.55
C LEU A 2 -5.28 -3.64 6.67
N ASP A 3 -6.27 -2.79 6.93
CA ASP A 3 -6.08 -1.37 7.22
C ASP A 3 -5.96 -1.16 8.73
N PHE A 4 -4.76 -0.86 9.22
CA PHE A 4 -4.53 -0.73 10.66
C PHE A 4 -5.09 0.56 11.27
N ALA A 5 -5.46 1.55 10.47
CA ALA A 5 -6.17 2.74 10.95
C ALA A 5 -7.59 2.37 11.44
N HIS A 6 -8.25 1.44 10.75
CA HIS A 6 -9.62 1.03 11.02
C HIS A 6 -9.77 -0.44 11.47
N ALA A 7 -8.66 -1.18 11.63
CA ALA A 7 -8.69 -2.57 12.08
C ALA A 7 -9.30 -2.72 13.48
N SER A 8 -10.08 -3.79 13.64
CA SER A 8 -10.68 -4.16 14.92
C SER A 8 -9.62 -4.52 15.95
N LYS A 9 -10.02 -4.56 17.23
CA LYS A 9 -9.12 -4.91 18.33
C LYS A 9 -8.56 -6.32 18.17
N GLU A 10 -9.41 -7.25 17.75
CA GLU A 10 -9.08 -8.66 17.54
C GLU A 10 -8.01 -8.84 16.45
N ILE A 11 -8.13 -8.09 15.34
CA ILE A 11 -7.10 -8.09 14.29
C ILE A 11 -5.77 -7.54 14.80
N LYS A 12 -5.81 -6.50 15.66
CA LYS A 12 -4.58 -5.93 16.23
C LYS A 12 -3.91 -6.90 17.21
N GLU A 13 -4.70 -7.56 18.05
CA GLU A 13 -4.25 -8.55 19.03
C GLU A 13 -3.67 -9.81 18.37
N LEU A 14 -4.09 -10.15 17.15
CA LEU A 14 -3.50 -11.26 16.38
C LEU A 14 -1.97 -11.12 16.21
N PHE A 15 -1.44 -9.89 16.22
CA PHE A 15 -0.01 -9.63 16.09
C PHE A 15 0.74 -9.66 17.42
N ASP A 16 0.07 -9.94 18.54
CA ASP A 16 0.70 -10.08 19.85
C ASP A 16 1.34 -11.47 20.02
N ASP A 17 0.79 -12.49 19.38
CA ASP A 17 1.29 -13.87 19.41
C ASP A 17 1.40 -14.44 17.98
N THR A 18 2.57 -14.23 17.36
CA THR A 18 2.88 -14.72 16.00
C THR A 18 3.79 -15.95 15.98
N TYR A 19 3.93 -16.65 17.12
CA TYR A 19 4.82 -17.82 17.20
C TYR A 19 4.30 -19.02 16.41
N ASN A 20 2.98 -19.20 16.35
CA ASN A 20 2.35 -20.26 15.55
C ASN A 20 1.67 -19.66 14.30
N LEU A 21 2.36 -19.70 13.17
CA LEU A 21 1.88 -19.12 11.92
C LEU A 21 0.65 -19.84 11.35
N ASP A 22 0.51 -21.15 11.57
CA ASP A 22 -0.68 -21.90 11.13
C ASP A 22 -1.94 -21.36 11.81
N PHE A 23 -1.85 -21.16 13.12
CA PHE A 23 -2.95 -20.61 13.91
C PHE A 23 -3.20 -19.14 13.59
N PHE A 24 -2.13 -18.36 13.39
CA PHE A 24 -2.23 -16.98 12.94
C PHE A 24 -3.04 -16.87 11.64
N PHE A 25 -2.71 -17.66 10.60
CA PHE A 25 -3.43 -17.59 9.33
C PHE A 25 -4.85 -18.15 9.43
N LEU A 26 -5.10 -19.15 10.28
CA LEU A 26 -6.45 -19.63 10.54
C LEU A 26 -7.33 -18.53 11.14
N GLN A 27 -6.86 -17.88 12.21
CA GLN A 27 -7.58 -16.77 12.83
C GLN A 27 -7.74 -15.59 11.88
N LEU A 28 -6.70 -15.25 11.12
CA LEU A 28 -6.75 -14.17 10.15
C LEU A 28 -7.87 -14.39 9.13
N GLN A 29 -7.99 -15.60 8.57
CA GLN A 29 -9.06 -15.95 7.63
C GLN A 29 -10.43 -15.91 8.30
N GLN A 30 -10.54 -16.36 9.56
CA GLN A 30 -11.78 -16.32 10.32
C GLN A 30 -12.25 -14.88 10.59
N LEU A 31 -11.35 -14.00 11.04
CA LEU A 31 -11.65 -12.61 11.35
C LEU A 31 -11.95 -11.77 10.10
N THR A 32 -11.27 -12.07 8.98
CA THR A 32 -11.43 -11.32 7.72
C THR A 32 -12.51 -11.91 6.80
N GLY A 33 -13.01 -13.11 7.08
CA GLY A 33 -13.92 -13.86 6.19
C GLY A 33 -13.31 -14.16 4.82
N THR A 34 -11.99 -14.00 4.66
CA THR A 34 -11.30 -14.14 3.38
C THR A 34 -10.46 -15.40 3.39
N ARG A 35 -10.67 -16.28 2.42
CA ARG A 35 -9.84 -17.48 2.25
C ARG A 35 -8.50 -17.13 1.62
N LEU A 36 -7.43 -17.69 2.16
CA LEU A 36 -6.07 -17.56 1.64
C LEU A 36 -5.67 -18.85 0.92
N TYR A 37 -5.04 -18.67 -0.22
CA TYR A 37 -4.47 -19.72 -1.06
C TYR A 37 -2.96 -19.52 -1.13
N GLU A 38 -2.20 -20.53 -0.70
CA GLU A 38 -0.75 -20.47 -0.67
C GLU A 38 -0.18 -20.14 -2.05
N LYS A 39 0.85 -19.28 -2.09
CA LYS A 39 1.56 -18.77 -3.29
C LYS A 39 0.73 -17.95 -4.28
N GLU A 40 -0.59 -17.98 -4.16
CA GLU A 40 -1.53 -17.23 -5.00
C GLU A 40 -2.03 -15.95 -4.33
N SER A 41 -2.20 -15.98 -3.01
CA SER A 41 -2.74 -14.84 -2.26
C SER A 41 -1.67 -13.81 -1.90
N VAL A 42 -2.10 -12.55 -1.91
CA VAL A 42 -1.33 -11.39 -1.44
C VAL A 42 -1.99 -10.86 -0.17
N ILE A 43 -1.18 -10.61 0.86
CA ILE A 43 -1.61 -9.95 2.08
C ILE A 43 -1.08 -8.53 2.05
N ILE A 44 -1.99 -7.56 2.09
CA ILE A 44 -1.67 -6.12 2.08
C ILE A 44 -1.83 -5.60 3.50
N PHE A 45 -0.74 -5.08 4.06
CA PHE A 45 -0.68 -4.39 5.34
C PHE A 45 -0.68 -2.88 5.08
N ASP A 46 -1.83 -2.26 5.26
CA ASP A 46 -2.05 -0.84 5.00
C ASP A 46 -1.83 -0.01 6.27
N GLU A 47 -1.10 1.10 6.16
CA GLU A 47 -0.70 1.96 7.27
C GLU A 47 0.07 1.20 8.39
N VAL A 48 1.02 0.33 8.00
CA VAL A 48 1.78 -0.57 8.91
C VAL A 48 2.47 0.15 10.08
N GLN A 49 2.77 1.44 9.92
CA GLN A 49 3.35 2.25 10.99
C GLN A 49 2.42 2.48 12.19
N LEU A 50 1.12 2.23 12.05
CA LEU A 50 0.14 2.32 13.13
C LEU A 50 0.12 1.08 14.03
N LEU A 51 0.72 -0.03 13.59
CA LEU A 51 0.84 -1.25 14.37
C LEU A 51 2.28 -1.80 14.34
N PRO A 52 3.18 -1.31 15.22
CA PRO A 52 4.58 -1.73 15.26
C PRO A 52 4.78 -3.24 15.41
N LYS A 53 3.87 -3.93 16.11
CA LYS A 53 3.90 -5.39 16.25
C LYS A 53 3.70 -6.11 14.91
N ALA A 54 2.80 -5.61 14.05
CA ALA A 54 2.65 -6.14 12.70
C ALA A 54 3.93 -5.96 11.88
N ARG A 55 4.58 -4.79 11.97
CA ARG A 55 5.87 -4.55 11.31
C ARG A 55 6.94 -5.56 11.76
N GLN A 56 6.97 -5.93 13.04
CA GLN A 56 7.90 -6.95 13.55
C GLN A 56 7.54 -8.35 13.03
N ALA A 57 6.26 -8.71 13.04
CA ALA A 57 5.76 -10.01 12.58
C ALA A 57 6.06 -10.28 11.11
N ILE A 58 6.11 -9.23 10.27
CA ILE A 58 6.37 -9.34 8.83
C ILE A 58 7.69 -10.06 8.52
N LYS A 59 8.71 -9.96 9.39
CA LYS A 59 9.95 -10.74 9.26
C LYS A 59 9.65 -12.25 9.23
N TYR A 60 8.84 -12.73 10.16
CA TYR A 60 8.54 -14.15 10.31
C TYR A 60 7.57 -14.63 9.23
N LEU A 61 6.55 -13.82 8.93
CA LEU A 61 5.60 -14.07 7.85
C LEU A 61 6.30 -14.18 6.49
N PHE A 62 7.25 -13.28 6.22
CA PHE A 62 8.05 -13.32 5.00
C PHE A 62 8.96 -14.55 4.95
N ALA A 63 9.59 -14.92 6.07
CA ALA A 63 10.45 -16.11 6.14
C ALA A 63 9.68 -17.42 5.95
N ASP A 64 8.43 -17.50 6.37
CA ASP A 64 7.54 -18.65 6.14
C ASP A 64 7.19 -18.83 4.65
N GLY A 65 7.04 -17.73 3.91
CA GLY A 65 7.01 -17.75 2.44
C GLY A 65 5.74 -18.33 1.81
N ARG A 66 4.69 -18.66 2.59
CA ARG A 66 3.40 -19.13 2.05
C ARG A 66 2.66 -18.07 1.26
N TYR A 67 2.81 -16.79 1.62
CA TYR A 67 2.11 -15.68 0.98
C TYR A 67 3.06 -14.57 0.56
N LYS A 68 2.58 -13.72 -0.34
CA LYS A 68 3.27 -12.48 -0.72
C LYS A 68 2.75 -11.34 0.14
N TYR A 69 3.64 -10.44 0.56
CA TYR A 69 3.30 -9.33 1.43
C TYR A 69 3.58 -8.00 0.74
N ILE A 70 2.64 -7.07 0.88
CA ILE A 70 2.78 -5.68 0.47
C ILE A 70 2.52 -4.82 1.70
N GLU A 71 3.38 -3.86 1.96
CA GLU A 71 3.15 -2.88 3.01
C GLU A 71 2.96 -1.49 2.41
N THR A 72 2.08 -0.71 3.02
CA THR A 72 1.92 0.70 2.74
C THR A 72 2.17 1.53 4.00
N GLY A 73 2.43 2.82 3.80
CA GLY A 73 2.40 3.80 4.87
C GLY A 73 2.71 5.21 4.39
N SER A 74 2.21 6.20 5.12
CA SER A 74 2.45 7.62 4.83
C SER A 74 3.90 8.03 5.13
N LEU A 75 4.51 8.73 4.17
CA LEU A 75 5.87 9.31 4.28
C LEU A 75 6.04 10.24 5.49
N ILE A 76 4.99 10.98 5.87
CA ILE A 76 5.03 11.95 6.96
C ILE A 76 5.13 11.23 8.31
N SER A 77 4.38 10.14 8.48
CA SER A 77 4.35 9.36 9.71
C SER A 77 5.63 8.54 9.90
N ILE A 78 6.21 8.03 8.79
CA ILE A 78 7.49 7.32 8.80
C ILE A 78 8.60 8.21 9.39
N LYS A 79 8.76 9.47 8.96
CA LYS A 79 9.83 10.37 9.48
C LYS A 79 9.73 10.71 10.97
N LYS A 80 8.53 10.62 11.57
CA LYS A 80 8.33 10.85 13.01
C LYS A 80 8.58 9.59 13.85
N ASN A 81 8.24 8.41 13.34
CA ASN A 81 8.36 7.12 14.03
C ASN A 81 9.64 6.33 13.71
N THR A 82 10.57 6.87 12.90
CA THR A 82 11.79 6.18 12.44
C THR A 82 12.90 5.96 13.46
N LYS A 83 12.74 6.33 14.73
CA LYS A 83 13.82 6.13 15.72
C LYS A 83 14.18 4.65 15.93
N ASP A 84 13.26 3.71 15.68
CA ASP A 84 13.49 2.27 15.90
C ASP A 84 13.19 1.36 14.70
N ILE A 85 12.81 1.92 13.54
CA ILE A 85 12.50 1.11 12.36
C ILE A 85 13.78 0.90 11.55
N LEU A 86 14.53 -0.13 11.95
CA LEU A 86 15.67 -0.66 11.19
C LEU A 86 15.15 -1.20 9.85
N ILE A 87 15.26 -0.38 8.80
CA ILE A 87 14.84 -0.78 7.45
C ILE A 87 15.89 -1.73 6.88
N ARG A 88 15.51 -2.95 6.55
CA ARG A 88 16.45 -4.01 6.15
C ARG A 88 16.67 -4.08 4.64
N SER A 89 17.72 -4.79 4.26
CA SER A 89 18.16 -5.03 2.88
C SER A 89 17.16 -5.78 2.00
N GLU A 90 16.21 -6.50 2.59
CA GLU A 90 15.27 -7.37 1.87
C GLU A 90 14.01 -6.64 1.35
N GLU A 91 13.90 -5.34 1.65
CA GLU A 91 12.77 -4.50 1.28
C GLU A 91 13.01 -3.74 -0.04
N HIS A 92 12.18 -3.98 -1.07
CA HIS A 92 12.12 -3.09 -2.23
C HIS A 92 11.17 -1.93 -1.95
N LYS A 93 11.73 -0.73 -1.85
CA LYS A 93 10.97 0.49 -1.66
C LYS A 93 10.55 1.08 -3.00
N ILE A 94 9.26 1.29 -3.16
CA ILE A 94 8.69 2.05 -4.27
C ILE A 94 8.07 3.30 -3.68
N SER A 95 8.61 4.47 -4.05
CA SER A 95 7.98 5.74 -3.75
C SER A 95 6.82 5.93 -4.71
N MET A 96 5.59 6.01 -4.21
CA MET A 96 4.45 6.38 -5.02
C MET A 96 4.20 7.87 -4.85
N TYR A 97 4.00 8.54 -5.98
CA TYR A 97 3.55 9.91 -6.03
C TYR A 97 2.03 9.91 -6.17
N PRO A 98 1.38 11.01 -5.78
CA PRO A 98 -0.03 11.15 -6.08
C PRO A 98 -0.28 11.04 -7.58
N MET A 99 -1.36 10.32 -7.90
CA MET A 99 -1.82 10.08 -9.26
C MET A 99 -2.07 11.42 -9.97
N ASP A 100 -1.55 11.60 -11.18
CA ASP A 100 -1.89 12.77 -11.99
C ASP A 100 -3.31 12.67 -12.59
N PHE A 101 -3.80 13.75 -13.21
CA PHE A 101 -5.19 13.76 -13.70
C PHE A 101 -5.42 12.81 -14.88
N GLU A 102 -4.40 12.55 -15.69
CA GLU A 102 -4.48 11.58 -16.79
C GLU A 102 -4.61 10.17 -16.19
N GLU A 103 -3.77 9.85 -15.21
CA GLU A 103 -3.83 8.58 -14.48
C GLU A 103 -5.15 8.39 -13.72
N PHE A 104 -5.75 9.47 -13.19
CA PHE A 104 -7.07 9.42 -12.56
C PHE A 104 -8.18 9.04 -13.55
N LEU A 105 -8.14 9.60 -14.75
CA LEU A 105 -9.10 9.27 -15.81
C LEU A 105 -8.93 7.83 -16.28
N TRP A 106 -7.69 7.35 -16.44
CA TRP A 106 -7.43 5.94 -16.69
C TRP A 106 -7.98 5.03 -15.59
N ALA A 107 -7.78 5.39 -14.32
CA ALA A 107 -8.32 4.64 -13.19
C ALA A 107 -9.86 4.62 -13.15
N LYS A 108 -10.52 5.62 -13.77
CA LYS A 108 -11.98 5.66 -13.97
C LYS A 108 -12.45 4.94 -15.23
N GLY A 109 -11.54 4.47 -16.09
CA GLY A 109 -11.85 3.87 -17.39
C GLY A 109 -12.19 4.89 -18.48
N ASP A 110 -11.90 6.16 -18.27
CA ASP A 110 -12.14 7.24 -19.25
C ASP A 110 -10.88 7.49 -20.11
N GLU A 111 -10.56 6.50 -20.95
CA GLU A 111 -9.39 6.53 -21.82
C GLU A 111 -9.48 7.64 -22.89
N ILE A 112 -10.69 7.92 -23.37
CA ILE A 112 -10.95 8.92 -24.42
C ILE A 112 -10.62 10.33 -23.91
N THR A 113 -11.09 10.67 -22.71
CA THR A 113 -10.80 11.99 -22.12
C THR A 113 -9.32 12.10 -21.74
N ALA A 114 -8.72 11.02 -21.24
CA ALA A 114 -7.30 10.99 -20.94
C ALA A 114 -6.44 11.27 -22.19
N ASP A 115 -6.72 10.61 -23.31
CA ASP A 115 -6.01 10.83 -24.58
C ASP A 115 -6.23 12.24 -25.13
N THR A 116 -7.46 12.75 -25.02
CA THR A 116 -7.79 14.11 -25.43
C THR A 116 -6.98 15.13 -24.63
N ILE A 117 -6.90 14.97 -23.31
CA ILE A 117 -6.11 15.84 -22.44
C ILE A 117 -4.63 15.74 -22.77
N LYS A 118 -4.12 14.55 -23.04
CA LYS A 118 -2.73 14.34 -23.45
C LYS A 118 -2.38 15.10 -24.73
N ILE A 119 -3.27 15.09 -25.72
CA ILE A 119 -3.13 15.86 -26.98
C ILE A 119 -3.16 17.37 -26.70
N LEU A 120 -4.09 17.83 -25.85
CA LEU A 120 -4.23 19.24 -25.51
C LEU A 120 -3.04 19.77 -24.70
N LEU A 121 -2.49 18.98 -23.77
CA LEU A 121 -1.32 19.35 -22.96
C LEU A 121 -0.03 19.44 -23.79
N LYS A 122 0.10 18.63 -24.85
CA LYS A 122 1.20 18.71 -25.83
C LYS A 122 1.14 20.01 -26.65
N ASN A 123 -0.06 20.56 -26.87
CA ASN A 123 -0.26 21.81 -27.59
C ASN A 123 -0.11 23.03 -26.67
N LYS A 124 1.05 23.72 -26.75
CA LYS A 124 1.44 24.82 -25.85
C LYS A 124 0.41 25.97 -25.72
N LYS A 125 -0.50 26.14 -26.68
CA LYS A 125 -1.42 27.27 -26.81
C LYS A 125 -2.67 27.21 -25.92
N GLN A 126 -3.03 26.05 -25.35
CA GLN A 126 -4.28 25.86 -24.58
C GLN A 126 -4.08 25.49 -23.09
N ARG A 127 -2.86 25.59 -22.57
CA ARG A 127 -2.53 25.17 -21.19
C ARG A 127 -3.27 25.92 -20.08
N THR A 128 -3.63 27.19 -20.28
CA THR A 128 -4.08 28.06 -19.19
C THR A 128 -5.48 27.73 -18.65
N PHE A 129 -6.35 27.12 -19.47
CA PHE A 129 -7.74 26.82 -19.07
C PHE A 129 -7.87 25.47 -18.35
N LEU A 130 -7.13 24.45 -18.81
CA LEU A 130 -7.12 23.09 -18.24
C LEU A 130 -6.51 23.03 -16.82
N ILE A 131 -5.43 23.79 -16.57
CA ILE A 131 -4.73 23.77 -15.28
C ILE A 131 -5.64 24.20 -14.11
N LYS A 132 -6.59 25.13 -14.34
CA LYS A 132 -7.52 25.60 -13.31
C LYS A 132 -8.59 24.58 -12.93
N GLN A 133 -9.12 23.82 -13.89
CA GLN A 133 -10.13 22.78 -13.61
C GLN A 133 -9.51 21.53 -12.97
N VAL A 134 -8.34 21.12 -13.45
CA VAL A 134 -7.63 19.95 -12.94
C VAL A 134 -7.13 20.15 -11.51
N GLY A 135 -6.63 21.35 -11.18
CA GLY A 135 -6.09 21.65 -9.85
C GLY A 135 -7.11 21.50 -8.71
N ALA A 136 -8.40 21.76 -8.97
CA ALA A 136 -9.45 21.66 -7.96
C ALA A 136 -9.81 20.20 -7.61
N VAL A 137 -9.71 19.27 -8.57
CA VAL A 137 -9.98 17.84 -8.37
C VAL A 137 -8.81 17.16 -7.65
N MET A 138 -7.59 17.50 -8.06
CA MET A 138 -6.34 16.89 -7.58
C MET A 138 -6.02 17.17 -6.11
N ALA A 139 -6.44 18.32 -5.57
CA ALA A 139 -6.16 18.71 -4.18
C ALA A 139 -6.85 17.82 -3.13
N SER A 140 -7.86 17.03 -3.51
CA SER A 140 -8.64 16.21 -2.58
C SER A 140 -8.16 14.76 -2.46
N THR A 141 -7.34 14.26 -3.39
CA THR A 141 -7.13 12.81 -3.57
C THR A 141 -5.67 12.36 -3.39
N CYS A 142 -4.75 13.29 -3.13
CA CYS A 142 -3.32 13.07 -3.28
C CYS A 142 -2.58 12.91 -1.94
N PHE A 143 -2.72 11.75 -1.27
CA PHE A 143 -1.79 11.35 -0.21
C PHE A 143 -0.66 10.49 -0.82
N GLY A 144 0.59 10.87 -0.58
CA GLY A 144 1.76 10.11 -1.04
C GLY A 144 1.98 8.86 -0.18
N TYR A 145 1.90 7.68 -0.80
CA TYR A 145 2.13 6.39 -0.16
C TYR A 145 3.51 5.84 -0.55
N LYS A 146 4.09 5.04 0.34
CA LYS A 146 5.28 4.25 0.03
C LYS A 146 4.88 2.78 0.00
N LEU A 147 5.10 2.12 -1.14
CA LEU A 147 4.85 0.69 -1.29
C LEU A 147 6.15 -0.06 -1.00
N PHE A 148 6.10 -1.05 -0.12
CA PHE A 148 7.22 -1.95 0.11
C PHE A 148 6.85 -3.33 -0.42
N LYS A 149 7.68 -3.86 -1.33
CA LYS A 149 7.53 -5.19 -1.93
C LYS A 149 8.69 -6.07 -1.48
N TYR A 150 8.40 -7.30 -1.07
CA TYR A 150 9.41 -8.27 -0.65
C TYR A 150 9.62 -9.34 -1.73
N HIS A 151 10.88 -9.74 -1.96
CA HIS A 151 11.23 -10.84 -2.86
C HIS A 151 11.81 -12.01 -2.06
N PRO A 152 11.40 -13.27 -2.33
CA PRO A 152 11.93 -14.44 -1.63
C PRO A 152 13.46 -14.53 -1.75
N PHE A 153 14.12 -15.04 -0.70
CA PHE A 153 15.56 -15.27 -0.69
C PHE A 153 15.98 -16.06 -1.93
N LYS A 154 16.90 -15.50 -2.72
CA LYS A 154 17.72 -16.29 -3.64
C LYS A 154 18.78 -16.98 -2.78
N ASN A 155 18.60 -18.27 -2.53
CA ASN A 155 19.72 -19.15 -2.16
C ASN A 155 20.62 -19.34 -3.37
#